data_AF-A0A536IKC0-F1
#
_entry.id   AF-A0A536IKC0-F1
#
_cell.length_a   1.000
_cell.length_b   1.000
_cell.length_c   1.000
_cell.angle_alpha   90.00
_cell.angle_beta   90.00
_cell.angle_gamma   90.00
#
_symmetry.space_group_name_H-M   'P 1'
#
loop_
_entity.id
_entity.type
_entity.pdbx_description
1 polymer ?
#
loop_
_entity_poly.entity_id
_entity_poly.type
_entity_poly.pdbx_seq_one_letter_code
_entity_poly.pdbx_strand_id
1 'polypeptide(L)'
;MTVAGFSPAAADLLRRAMSRARSSADMERLRGPFVDGARRNGVDEKTANEIFHQIAGFAEFGFCKSHAAAFALTAYHTAHLKLYYPAEFYVALLNNQPMGFYSPAVIAGDAKRHGVAILPVEVNESSAKAIVELCDGAGADGADEARGVSRGGAGLSPSEPAVRGSEPSDRTGRRDPRARETSREASAASSAHPVDTSRTIAAHRTCRVHDVRLGLESVKGLGDAEAKAIVEERGRGGPFRGFDDFAARAGLKEEALRNLALVGAFDRFGEPRRALLWRARDAHRTSPSYARRALALPTTEAPALPALGEQERTALDYRITGIPTGPQVMHFYRDDLQRRGVLRACDLADHRHGELVHIAGAVVVKQHPETAKGHVFLSLEDETGMANVIIRPATYQRYKRVLDSESAIVVAGALQTVDGVISVLAKRLDGLRLFVKIAAREWQ
;
A
#
# COMPACT_ATOMS: atom_id res chain seq x y z
N MET A 1 -41.60 -17.90 4.61
CA MET A 1 -42.35 -18.46 3.46
C MET A 1 -42.46 -19.97 3.56
N THR A 2 -41.35 -20.72 3.60
CA THR A 2 -41.38 -22.20 3.69
C THR A 2 -42.00 -22.73 4.98
N VAL A 3 -41.69 -22.13 6.14
CA VAL A 3 -42.20 -22.58 7.44
C VAL A 3 -43.66 -22.17 7.65
N ALA A 4 -43.97 -20.88 7.50
CA ALA A 4 -45.31 -20.34 7.80
C ALA A 4 -46.27 -20.22 6.59
N GLY A 5 -45.89 -20.67 5.39
CA GLY A 5 -46.73 -20.56 4.19
C GLY A 5 -47.04 -19.12 3.74
N PHE A 6 -46.31 -18.12 4.24
CA PHE A 6 -46.54 -16.71 3.90
C PHE A 6 -46.38 -16.44 2.40
N SER A 7 -47.28 -15.62 1.85
CA SER A 7 -47.11 -15.04 0.52
C SER A 7 -45.88 -14.11 0.48
N PRO A 8 -45.31 -13.84 -0.71
CA PRO A 8 -44.20 -12.89 -0.84
C PRO A 8 -44.51 -11.50 -0.24
N ALA A 9 -45.76 -11.04 -0.38
CA ALA A 9 -46.20 -9.78 0.21
C ALA A 9 -46.25 -9.83 1.75
N ALA A 10 -46.76 -10.92 2.33
CA ALA A 10 -46.77 -11.12 3.79
C ALA A 10 -45.34 -11.27 4.36
N ALA A 11 -44.44 -11.89 3.60
CA ALA A 11 -43.02 -11.99 3.96
C ALA A 11 -42.30 -10.63 3.92
N ASP A 12 -42.59 -9.76 2.95
CA ASP A 12 -42.04 -8.39 2.94
C ASP A 12 -42.63 -7.54 4.08
N LEU A 13 -43.90 -7.72 4.44
CA LEU A 13 -44.49 -7.08 5.63
C LEU A 13 -43.76 -7.49 6.90
N LEU A 14 -43.47 -8.78 7.08
CA LEU A 14 -42.65 -9.29 8.18
C LEU A 14 -41.25 -8.65 8.17
N ARG A 15 -40.58 -8.59 7.01
CA ARG A 15 -39.26 -7.95 6.88
C ARG A 15 -39.30 -6.44 7.21
N ARG A 16 -40.34 -5.73 6.79
CA ARG A 16 -40.51 -4.29 7.10
C ARG A 16 -40.77 -4.07 8.58
N ALA A 17 -41.56 -4.94 9.20
CA ALA A 17 -41.74 -4.96 10.64
C ALA A 17 -40.39 -5.19 11.33
N MET A 18 -39.54 -6.10 10.85
CA MET A 18 -38.20 -6.33 11.42
C MET A 18 -37.26 -5.10 11.37
N SER A 19 -37.32 -4.28 10.31
CA SER A 19 -36.33 -3.21 10.07
C SER A 19 -36.64 -1.86 10.74
N ARG A 20 -37.86 -1.66 11.27
CA ARG A 20 -38.24 -0.38 11.89
C ARG A 20 -37.79 -0.33 13.35
N ALA A 21 -37.08 0.75 13.73
CA ALA A 21 -36.47 0.94 15.05
C ALA A 21 -37.43 0.92 16.28
N ARG A 22 -38.73 0.66 16.10
CA ARG A 22 -39.77 0.62 17.16
C ARG A 22 -40.98 -0.28 16.80
N SER A 23 -40.75 -1.49 16.30
CA SER A 23 -41.79 -2.35 15.71
C SER A 23 -42.20 -3.58 16.53
N SER A 24 -41.86 -3.67 17.82
CA SER A 24 -42.22 -4.83 18.66
C SER A 24 -43.71 -5.16 18.59
N ALA A 25 -44.58 -4.14 18.57
CA ALA A 25 -46.02 -4.32 18.41
C ALA A 25 -46.44 -4.80 17.00
N ASP A 26 -45.77 -4.35 15.94
CA ASP A 26 -46.05 -4.77 14.57
C ASP A 26 -45.53 -6.18 14.28
N MET A 27 -44.42 -6.57 14.92
CA MET A 27 -43.92 -7.95 14.93
C MET A 27 -44.89 -8.87 15.67
N GLU A 28 -45.34 -8.49 16.87
CA GLU A 28 -46.27 -9.33 17.66
C GLU A 28 -47.60 -9.59 16.92
N ARG A 29 -48.10 -8.62 16.16
CA ARG A 29 -49.28 -8.77 15.28
C ARG A 29 -49.11 -9.87 14.23
N LEU A 30 -47.89 -10.15 13.81
CA LEU A 30 -47.57 -11.17 12.81
C LEU A 30 -47.32 -12.55 13.43
N ARG A 31 -47.22 -12.67 14.77
CA ARG A 31 -47.00 -13.95 15.46
C ARG A 31 -48.13 -14.94 15.23
N GLY A 32 -49.38 -14.51 15.44
CA GLY A 32 -50.57 -15.37 15.24
C GLY A 32 -50.63 -15.95 13.82
N PRO A 33 -50.64 -15.12 12.77
CA PRO A 33 -50.61 -15.59 11.38
C PRO A 33 -49.42 -16.52 11.07
N PHE A 34 -48.24 -16.27 11.66
CA PHE A 34 -47.05 -17.10 11.47
C PHE A 34 -47.20 -18.50 12.08
N VAL A 35 -47.68 -18.58 13.33
CA VAL A 35 -47.87 -19.85 14.05
C VAL A 35 -48.97 -20.68 13.40
N ASP A 36 -50.09 -20.05 13.00
CA ASP A 36 -51.18 -20.74 12.29
C ASP A 36 -50.72 -21.30 10.95
N GLY A 37 -49.92 -20.52 10.22
CA GLY A 37 -49.32 -20.96 8.96
C GLY A 37 -48.31 -22.10 9.14
N ALA A 38 -47.52 -22.07 10.22
CA ALA A 38 -46.56 -23.12 10.56
C ALA A 38 -47.27 -24.42 10.96
N ARG A 39 -48.35 -24.35 11.73
CA ARG A 39 -49.19 -25.50 12.11
C ARG A 39 -49.78 -26.19 10.88
N ARG A 40 -50.26 -25.44 9.89
CA ARG A 40 -50.77 -25.99 8.63
C ARG A 40 -49.70 -26.72 7.81
N ASN A 41 -48.44 -26.36 7.99
CA ASN A 41 -47.29 -27.00 7.34
C ASN A 41 -46.65 -28.12 8.19
N GLY A 42 -47.32 -28.55 9.27
CA GLY A 42 -46.87 -29.68 10.10
C GLY A 42 -45.84 -29.34 11.17
N VAL A 43 -45.63 -28.05 11.48
CA VAL A 43 -44.75 -27.62 12.59
C VAL A 43 -45.58 -27.49 13.85
N ASP A 44 -45.12 -28.09 14.96
CA ASP A 44 -45.80 -27.97 16.24
C ASP A 44 -45.75 -26.52 16.77
N GLU A 45 -46.73 -26.17 17.59
CA GLU A 45 -46.91 -24.80 18.06
C GLU A 45 -45.73 -24.30 18.90
N LYS A 46 -45.08 -25.19 19.67
CA LYS A 46 -43.94 -24.81 20.51
C LYS A 46 -42.74 -24.43 19.63
N THR A 47 -42.41 -25.29 18.66
CA THR A 47 -41.33 -25.04 17.69
C THR A 47 -41.63 -23.81 16.83
N ALA A 48 -42.88 -23.59 16.41
CA ALA A 48 -43.26 -22.42 15.63
C ALA A 48 -43.05 -21.10 16.41
N ASN A 49 -43.40 -21.08 17.70
CA ASN A 49 -43.15 -19.93 18.57
C ASN A 49 -41.65 -19.71 18.82
N GLU A 50 -40.87 -20.77 19.02
CA GLU A 50 -39.41 -20.66 19.16
C GLU A 50 -38.75 -20.07 17.89
N ILE A 51 -39.14 -20.54 16.70
CA ILE A 51 -38.66 -19.99 15.42
C ILE A 51 -39.02 -18.50 15.30
N PHE A 52 -40.25 -18.14 15.65
CA PHE A 52 -40.68 -16.74 15.59
C PHE A 52 -39.86 -15.86 16.55
N HIS A 53 -39.61 -16.33 17.76
CA HIS A 53 -38.74 -15.63 18.73
C HIS A 53 -37.33 -15.44 18.21
N GLN A 54 -36.73 -16.44 17.57
CA GLN A 54 -35.41 -16.31 16.95
C GLN A 54 -35.42 -15.27 15.82
N ILE A 55 -36.41 -15.32 14.92
CA ILE A 55 -36.55 -14.33 13.82
C ILE A 55 -36.68 -12.91 14.39
N ALA A 56 -37.48 -12.72 15.44
CA ALA A 56 -37.64 -11.44 16.10
C ALA A 56 -36.33 -10.95 16.75
N GLY A 57 -35.55 -11.85 17.36
CA GLY A 57 -34.23 -11.51 17.91
C GLY A 57 -33.20 -11.12 16.83
N PHE A 58 -33.24 -11.77 15.66
CA PHE A 58 -32.37 -11.43 14.53
C PHE A 58 -32.79 -10.17 13.77
N ALA A 59 -34.01 -9.67 13.99
CA ALA A 59 -34.53 -8.48 13.31
C ALA A 59 -33.65 -7.24 13.50
N GLU A 60 -33.08 -7.08 14.71
CA GLU A 60 -32.21 -5.96 15.06
C GLU A 60 -30.86 -5.99 14.32
N PHE A 61 -30.44 -7.16 13.82
CA PHE A 61 -29.17 -7.36 13.12
C PHE A 61 -29.34 -7.84 11.66
N GLY A 62 -30.58 -7.87 11.16
CA GLY A 62 -30.90 -8.39 9.84
C GLY A 62 -30.33 -7.52 8.72
N PHE A 63 -29.57 -8.11 7.80
CA PHE A 63 -28.96 -7.39 6.67
C PHE A 63 -29.54 -7.82 5.32
N CYS A 64 -29.59 -6.87 4.37
CA CYS A 64 -30.08 -7.15 3.02
C CYS A 64 -29.05 -7.95 2.21
N LYS A 65 -29.35 -9.22 1.91
CA LYS A 65 -28.44 -10.13 1.19
C LYS A 65 -28.05 -9.62 -0.20
N SER A 66 -28.97 -9.04 -0.97
CA SER A 66 -28.65 -8.52 -2.31
C SER A 66 -27.67 -7.34 -2.25
N HIS A 67 -27.86 -6.45 -1.27
CA HIS A 67 -26.93 -5.36 -1.01
C HIS A 67 -25.57 -5.90 -0.55
N ALA A 68 -25.53 -6.82 0.41
CA ALA A 68 -24.29 -7.45 0.88
C ALA A 68 -23.53 -8.13 -0.28
N ALA A 69 -24.23 -8.88 -1.13
CA ALA A 69 -23.62 -9.59 -2.25
C ALA A 69 -22.98 -8.62 -3.26
N ALA A 70 -23.63 -7.49 -3.56
CA ALA A 70 -23.07 -6.48 -4.46
C ALA A 70 -21.75 -5.91 -3.92
N PHE A 71 -21.68 -5.56 -2.62
CA PHE A 71 -20.44 -5.08 -1.99
C PHE A 71 -19.37 -6.17 -1.86
N ALA A 72 -19.78 -7.40 -1.53
CA ALA A 72 -18.87 -8.54 -1.43
C ALA A 72 -18.18 -8.83 -2.76
N LEU A 73 -18.89 -8.70 -3.88
CA LEU A 73 -18.31 -8.87 -5.21
C LEU A 73 -17.24 -7.79 -5.50
N THR A 74 -17.50 -6.54 -5.16
CA THR A 74 -16.51 -5.46 -5.28
C THR A 74 -15.27 -5.73 -4.42
N ALA A 75 -15.45 -6.16 -3.17
CA ALA A 75 -14.34 -6.51 -2.29
C ALA A 75 -13.52 -7.70 -2.82
N TYR A 76 -14.20 -8.69 -3.43
CA TYR A 76 -13.53 -9.81 -4.08
C TYR A 76 -12.73 -9.38 -5.31
N HIS A 77 -13.30 -8.53 -6.17
CA HIS A 77 -12.59 -8.00 -7.34
C HIS A 77 -11.35 -7.19 -6.95
N THR A 78 -11.44 -6.34 -5.91
CA THR A 78 -10.27 -5.57 -5.46
C THR A 78 -9.20 -6.46 -4.84
N ALA A 79 -9.59 -7.48 -4.05
CA ALA A 79 -8.65 -8.47 -3.53
C ALA A 79 -7.97 -9.28 -4.65
N HIS A 80 -8.72 -9.66 -5.69
CA HIS A 80 -8.20 -10.33 -6.87
C HIS A 80 -7.17 -9.47 -7.59
N LEU A 81 -7.48 -8.20 -7.88
CA LEU A 81 -6.52 -7.28 -8.51
C LEU A 81 -5.27 -7.09 -7.64
N LYS A 82 -5.41 -6.94 -6.32
CA LYS A 82 -4.28 -6.83 -5.40
C LYS A 82 -3.40 -8.08 -5.36
N LEU A 83 -3.96 -9.27 -5.61
CA LEU A 83 -3.21 -10.52 -5.62
C LEU A 83 -2.49 -10.75 -6.95
N TYR A 84 -3.17 -10.55 -8.08
CA TYR A 84 -2.66 -10.90 -9.41
C TYR A 84 -2.02 -9.74 -10.19
N TYR A 85 -2.48 -8.51 -9.98
CA TYR A 85 -2.04 -7.30 -10.71
C TYR A 85 -1.72 -6.15 -9.74
N PRO A 86 -0.74 -6.35 -8.85
CA PRO A 86 -0.53 -5.43 -7.75
C PRO A 86 0.04 -4.08 -8.19
N ALA A 87 0.97 -4.05 -9.16
CA ALA A 87 1.56 -2.81 -9.62
C ALA A 87 0.51 -1.92 -10.30
N GLU A 88 -0.31 -2.51 -11.19
CA GLU A 88 -1.45 -1.86 -11.85
C GLU A 88 -2.46 -1.36 -10.81
N PHE A 89 -2.75 -2.16 -9.79
CA PHE A 89 -3.64 -1.79 -8.70
C PHE A 89 -3.14 -0.56 -7.92
N TYR A 90 -1.85 -0.53 -7.56
CA TYR A 90 -1.27 0.63 -6.86
C TYR A 90 -1.17 1.87 -7.74
N VAL A 91 -0.82 1.73 -9.02
CA VAL A 91 -0.87 2.83 -9.99
C VAL A 91 -2.27 3.41 -10.08
N ALA A 92 -3.30 2.56 -10.18
CA ALA A 92 -4.69 3.01 -10.21
C ALA A 92 -5.08 3.75 -8.92
N LEU A 93 -4.63 3.29 -7.75
CA LEU A 93 -4.89 3.96 -6.47
C LEU A 93 -4.19 5.32 -6.36
N LEU A 94 -2.94 5.44 -6.83
CA LEU A 94 -2.18 6.69 -6.78
C LEU A 94 -2.74 7.73 -7.76
N ASN A 95 -3.12 7.31 -8.96
CA ASN A 95 -3.62 8.20 -10.01
C ASN A 95 -5.04 8.75 -9.75
N ASN A 96 -5.78 8.16 -8.82
CA ASN A 96 -7.12 8.58 -8.44
C ASN A 96 -7.17 9.28 -7.07
N GLN A 97 -6.03 9.74 -6.54
CA GLN A 97 -6.02 10.55 -5.32
C GLN A 97 -6.63 11.95 -5.54
N PRO A 98 -7.27 12.57 -4.52
CA PRO A 98 -7.45 12.07 -3.16
C PRO A 98 -8.61 11.07 -3.03
N MET A 99 -8.34 9.86 -2.52
CA MET A 99 -9.36 8.83 -2.27
C MET A 99 -9.18 8.15 -0.90
N GLY A 100 -10.30 7.92 -0.22
CA GLY A 100 -10.37 7.12 1.00
C GLY A 100 -9.58 7.69 2.18
N PHE A 101 -9.29 6.83 3.15
CA PHE A 101 -8.67 7.20 4.43
C PHE A 101 -7.14 7.29 4.37
N TYR A 102 -6.50 6.46 3.54
CA TYR A 102 -5.04 6.30 3.50
C TYR A 102 -4.34 7.38 2.67
N SER A 103 -3.22 7.89 3.18
CA SER A 103 -2.38 8.82 2.44
C SER A 103 -1.57 8.09 1.35
N PRO A 104 -1.09 8.79 0.31
CA PRO A 104 -0.22 8.20 -0.70
C PRO A 104 1.03 7.50 -0.11
N ALA A 105 1.56 8.04 0.99
CA ALA A 105 2.68 7.42 1.70
C ALA A 105 2.36 6.02 2.26
N VAL A 106 1.17 5.86 2.84
CA VAL A 106 0.70 4.58 3.40
C VAL A 106 0.45 3.57 2.28
N ILE A 107 -0.10 4.04 1.15
CA ILE A 107 -0.32 3.20 -0.04
C ILE A 107 1.02 2.70 -0.60
N ALA A 108 2.03 3.57 -0.66
CA ALA A 108 3.38 3.17 -1.06
C ALA A 108 4.05 2.22 -0.06
N GLY A 109 3.84 2.42 1.24
CA GLY A 109 4.27 1.48 2.28
C GLY A 109 3.63 0.10 2.09
N ASP A 110 2.33 0.06 1.79
CA ASP A 110 1.61 -1.17 1.49
C ASP A 110 2.15 -1.85 0.22
N ALA A 111 2.40 -1.09 -0.85
CA ALA A 111 3.00 -1.62 -2.08
C ALA A 111 4.34 -2.31 -1.83
N LYS A 112 5.20 -1.69 -1.01
CA LYS A 112 6.52 -2.23 -0.63
C LYS A 112 6.41 -3.52 0.18
N ARG A 113 5.51 -3.58 1.16
CA ARG A 113 5.23 -4.82 1.92
C ARG A 113 4.66 -5.94 1.05
N HIS A 114 4.10 -5.56 -0.10
CA HIS A 114 3.61 -6.48 -1.10
C HIS A 114 4.67 -6.81 -2.17
N GLY A 115 5.91 -6.35 -2.01
CA GLY A 115 7.04 -6.64 -2.90
C GLY A 115 7.04 -5.85 -4.21
N VAL A 116 6.24 -4.78 -4.29
CA VAL A 116 6.24 -3.86 -5.45
C VAL A 116 7.10 -2.65 -5.11
N ALA A 117 8.12 -2.38 -5.92
CA ALA A 117 8.95 -1.19 -5.71
C ALA A 117 8.21 0.07 -6.16
N ILE A 118 8.47 1.16 -5.45
CA ILE A 118 8.02 2.51 -5.85
C ILE A 118 9.24 3.26 -6.34
N LEU A 119 9.38 3.34 -7.66
CA LEU A 119 10.49 3.99 -8.33
C LEU A 119 10.30 5.51 -8.32
N PRO A 120 11.39 6.28 -8.10
CA PRO A 120 11.32 7.73 -8.13
C PRO A 120 10.92 8.24 -9.51
N VAL A 121 10.48 9.50 -9.55
CA VAL A 121 10.29 10.19 -10.82
C VAL A 121 11.60 10.21 -11.60
N GLU A 122 11.54 10.10 -12.92
CA GLU A 122 12.69 10.22 -13.81
C GLU A 122 12.23 10.90 -15.12
N VAL A 123 12.99 11.87 -15.61
CA VAL A 123 12.54 12.76 -16.69
C VAL A 123 12.34 12.09 -18.05
N ASN A 124 13.04 10.98 -18.31
CA ASN A 124 12.98 10.23 -19.55
C ASN A 124 11.97 9.07 -19.53
N GLU A 125 11.70 8.49 -18.36
CA GLU A 125 10.83 7.31 -18.21
C GLU A 125 9.45 7.66 -17.62
N SER A 126 9.37 8.60 -16.66
CA SER A 126 8.09 8.96 -16.02
C SER A 126 7.13 9.60 -17.02
N SER A 127 5.84 9.28 -16.87
CA SER A 127 4.76 10.05 -17.52
C SER A 127 4.26 11.16 -16.60
N ALA A 128 3.25 11.91 -17.05
CA ALA A 128 2.59 12.91 -16.21
C ALA A 128 2.00 12.25 -14.94
N LYS A 129 1.24 11.16 -15.14
CA LYS A 129 0.73 10.28 -14.07
C LYS A 129 1.66 9.10 -13.79
N ALA A 130 1.43 8.43 -12.66
CA ALA A 130 2.16 7.21 -12.32
C ALA A 130 1.88 6.11 -13.34
N ILE A 131 2.89 5.29 -13.62
CA ILE A 131 2.84 4.22 -14.62
C ILE A 131 3.39 2.91 -14.04
N VAL A 132 3.04 1.82 -14.69
CA VAL A 132 3.64 0.51 -14.44
C VAL A 132 4.92 0.40 -15.27
N GLU A 133 5.97 -0.11 -14.66
CA GLU A 133 7.25 -0.37 -15.31
C GLU A 133 7.65 -1.82 -15.13
N LEU A 134 8.26 -2.41 -16.17
CA LEU A 134 8.77 -3.78 -16.12
C LEU A 134 10.09 -3.81 -15.35
N CYS A 135 10.23 -4.74 -14.41
CA CYS A 135 11.47 -4.93 -13.67
C CYS A 135 12.55 -5.50 -14.59
N ASP A 136 13.69 -4.81 -14.70
CA ASP A 136 14.84 -5.19 -15.55
C ASP A 136 15.52 -6.53 -15.16
N GLY A 137 15.03 -7.24 -14.12
CA GLY A 137 15.54 -8.54 -13.68
C GLY A 137 14.62 -9.75 -13.96
N ALA A 138 13.41 -9.55 -14.48
CA ALA A 138 12.40 -10.62 -14.62
C ALA A 138 12.59 -11.52 -15.85
N GLY A 139 13.54 -11.21 -16.73
CA GLY A 139 13.77 -11.95 -17.98
C GLY A 139 14.56 -13.25 -17.86
N ALA A 140 15.14 -13.57 -16.70
CA ALA A 140 16.04 -14.72 -16.56
C ALA A 140 15.41 -15.97 -15.92
N ASP A 141 14.47 -15.81 -14.98
CA ASP A 141 14.02 -16.94 -14.13
C ASP A 141 12.61 -17.46 -14.47
N GLY A 142 11.88 -16.82 -15.39
CA GLY A 142 10.49 -17.18 -15.73
C GLY A 142 10.29 -17.88 -17.08
N ALA A 143 11.33 -18.04 -17.89
CA ALA A 143 11.21 -18.55 -19.26
C ALA A 143 11.29 -20.09 -19.37
N ASP A 144 11.65 -20.82 -18.31
CA ASP A 144 11.90 -22.26 -18.38
C ASP A 144 10.70 -23.13 -17.94
N GLU A 145 9.69 -22.57 -17.25
CA GLU A 145 8.50 -23.35 -16.83
C GLU A 145 7.34 -23.30 -17.85
N ALA A 146 7.38 -22.42 -18.86
CA ALA A 146 6.29 -22.25 -19.82
C ALA A 146 6.38 -23.13 -21.08
N ARG A 147 7.35 -24.05 -21.18
CA ARG A 147 7.49 -24.98 -22.34
C ARG A 147 7.05 -26.43 -22.07
N GLY A 148 6.44 -26.70 -20.92
CA GLY A 148 6.03 -28.05 -20.49
C GLY A 148 4.54 -28.36 -20.54
N VAL A 149 3.76 -27.86 -21.51
CA VAL A 149 2.38 -28.33 -21.73
C VAL A 149 2.16 -28.70 -23.20
N SER A 150 2.63 -29.90 -23.55
CA SER A 150 2.24 -30.57 -24.79
C SER A 150 0.78 -31.02 -24.67
N ARG A 151 -0.01 -30.68 -25.69
CA ARG A 151 -1.42 -31.03 -25.85
C ARG A 151 -1.61 -32.56 -25.83
N GLY A 152 -2.40 -33.04 -24.87
CA GLY A 152 -2.96 -34.40 -24.91
C GLY A 152 -4.02 -34.50 -26.01
N GLY A 153 -3.77 -35.36 -27.00
CA GLY A 153 -4.74 -35.86 -27.97
C GLY A 153 -4.74 -37.39 -27.91
N ALA A 154 -5.93 -37.97 -27.72
CA ALA A 154 -6.18 -39.37 -27.43
C ALA A 154 -5.78 -40.37 -28.53
N GLY A 155 -5.41 -41.60 -28.12
CA GLY A 155 -5.27 -42.77 -28.99
C GLY A 155 -4.94 -44.03 -28.19
N LEU A 156 -5.69 -45.10 -28.41
CA LEU A 156 -5.75 -46.35 -27.62
C LEU A 156 -4.55 -47.30 -27.85
N SER A 157 -4.15 -48.00 -26.77
CA SER A 157 -3.52 -49.34 -26.53
C SER A 157 -2.94 -50.21 -27.69
N PRO A 158 -2.23 -51.34 -27.41
CA PRO A 158 -1.16 -51.67 -26.43
C PRO A 158 0.02 -52.48 -27.06
N SER A 159 1.21 -52.57 -26.43
CA SER A 159 2.08 -53.79 -26.38
C SER A 159 3.50 -53.54 -25.83
N GLU A 160 3.82 -54.28 -24.76
CA GLU A 160 5.06 -54.98 -24.36
C GLU A 160 6.49 -54.36 -24.41
N PRO A 161 7.42 -54.87 -23.56
CA PRO A 161 8.57 -54.13 -23.04
C PRO A 161 9.89 -54.48 -23.74
N ALA A 162 10.83 -53.53 -23.80
CA ALA A 162 12.21 -53.80 -24.21
C ALA A 162 13.24 -53.16 -23.27
N VAL A 163 14.14 -54.05 -22.87
CA VAL A 163 15.24 -54.01 -21.90
C VAL A 163 16.53 -53.39 -22.48
N ARG A 164 17.41 -52.87 -21.58
CA ARG A 164 18.88 -52.60 -21.71
C ARG A 164 19.31 -51.45 -22.65
N GLY A 165 20.36 -50.68 -22.37
CA GLY A 165 21.37 -50.73 -21.31
C GLY A 165 22.37 -49.56 -21.43
N SER A 166 23.16 -49.35 -20.36
CA SER A 166 24.63 -49.07 -20.33
C SER A 166 25.21 -48.05 -21.33
N GLU A 167 26.06 -47.07 -21.00
CA GLU A 167 26.95 -46.83 -19.85
C GLU A 167 27.61 -45.42 -20.05
N PRO A 168 28.43 -44.92 -19.11
CA PRO A 168 28.82 -43.51 -18.98
C PRO A 168 30.10 -43.15 -19.75
N SER A 169 30.34 -41.86 -19.96
CA SER A 169 31.70 -41.37 -20.22
C SER A 169 32.01 -40.09 -19.47
N ASP A 170 32.84 -40.27 -18.47
CA ASP A 170 33.64 -39.32 -17.74
C ASP A 170 34.51 -38.46 -18.67
N ARG A 171 34.65 -37.15 -18.40
CA ARG A 171 35.82 -36.35 -18.80
C ARG A 171 35.86 -35.00 -18.07
N THR A 172 36.69 -35.00 -17.04
CA THR A 172 37.30 -33.86 -16.37
C THR A 172 37.93 -32.83 -17.32
N GLY A 173 37.68 -31.55 -17.08
CA GLY A 173 38.32 -30.44 -17.79
C GLY A 173 38.38 -29.17 -16.94
N ARG A 174 39.49 -29.02 -16.20
CA ARG A 174 40.20 -27.80 -15.74
C ARG A 174 39.44 -26.46 -15.79
N ARG A 175 39.23 -25.86 -14.61
CA ARG A 175 38.87 -24.44 -14.41
C ARG A 175 40.11 -23.55 -14.56
N ASP A 176 40.04 -22.56 -15.46
CA ASP A 176 40.99 -21.45 -15.57
C ASP A 176 40.63 -20.31 -14.58
N PRO A 177 41.55 -19.83 -13.72
CA PRO A 177 41.28 -18.77 -12.76
C PRO A 177 41.80 -17.41 -13.26
N ARG A 178 41.20 -16.85 -14.32
CA ARG A 178 41.55 -15.49 -14.81
C ARG A 178 40.36 -14.67 -15.37
N ALA A 179 39.18 -14.84 -14.81
CA ALA A 179 38.03 -13.97 -15.08
C ALA A 179 37.38 -13.56 -13.75
N ARG A 180 38.00 -12.61 -13.02
CA ARG A 180 37.45 -12.13 -11.74
C ARG A 180 37.55 -10.62 -11.49
N GLU A 181 37.84 -9.81 -12.49
CA GLU A 181 38.05 -8.35 -12.27
C GLU A 181 37.26 -7.40 -13.17
N THR A 182 36.28 -7.87 -13.96
CA THR A 182 35.46 -6.99 -14.82
C THR A 182 33.95 -7.15 -14.61
N SER A 183 33.51 -7.23 -13.36
CA SER A 183 32.07 -7.34 -13.04
C SER A 183 31.66 -6.62 -11.75
N ARG A 184 32.30 -5.48 -11.45
CA ARG A 184 31.98 -4.67 -10.25
C ARG A 184 31.19 -3.38 -10.50
N GLU A 185 30.83 -3.05 -11.74
CA GLU A 185 30.11 -1.79 -12.06
C GLU A 185 28.63 -1.96 -12.47
N ALA A 186 28.11 -3.19 -12.46
CA ALA A 186 26.69 -3.46 -12.67
C ALA A 186 25.99 -3.84 -11.35
N SER A 187 25.71 -2.88 -10.45
CA SER A 187 24.83 -3.17 -9.30
C SER A 187 24.12 -1.97 -8.64
N ALA A 188 23.98 -0.82 -9.30
CA ALA A 188 23.19 0.29 -8.75
C ALA A 188 21.66 0.05 -8.80
N ALA A 189 21.18 -0.93 -9.58
CA ALA A 189 19.76 -1.26 -9.70
C ALA A 189 19.23 -2.20 -8.58
N SER A 190 20.12 -2.75 -7.72
CA SER A 190 19.75 -3.75 -6.71
C SER A 190 19.14 -3.16 -5.42
N SER A 191 19.05 -1.84 -5.26
CA SER A 191 18.55 -1.21 -4.03
C SER A 191 17.08 -0.79 -4.09
N ALA A 192 16.38 -1.00 -5.21
CA ALA A 192 15.00 -0.55 -5.40
C ALA A 192 13.96 -1.54 -4.83
N HIS A 193 14.27 -2.83 -4.81
CA HIS A 193 13.37 -3.83 -4.24
C HIS A 193 13.49 -3.84 -2.71
N PRO A 194 12.43 -3.48 -1.97
CA PRO A 194 12.44 -3.61 -0.52
C PRO A 194 12.62 -5.08 -0.16
N VAL A 195 13.56 -5.37 0.76
CA VAL A 195 13.63 -6.68 1.39
C VAL A 195 12.33 -6.88 2.15
N ASP A 196 11.54 -7.89 1.76
CA ASP A 196 10.28 -8.20 2.43
C ASP A 196 10.57 -8.75 3.85
N THR A 197 10.59 -7.84 4.81
CA THR A 197 10.71 -8.17 6.24
C THR A 197 9.36 -8.50 6.89
N SER A 198 8.27 -8.39 6.14
CA SER A 198 6.91 -8.33 6.68
C SER A 198 6.21 -9.70 6.81
N ARG A 199 6.86 -10.82 6.44
CA ARG A 199 6.23 -12.16 6.35
C ARG A 199 4.88 -12.10 5.60
N THR A 200 4.72 -11.15 4.68
CA THR A 200 3.44 -10.79 4.07
C THR A 200 3.15 -11.62 2.83
N ILE A 201 1.94 -11.41 2.30
CA ILE A 201 1.31 -12.05 1.13
C ILE A 201 2.22 -12.08 -0.13
N ALA A 202 3.32 -11.32 -0.18
CA ALA A 202 4.27 -11.30 -1.30
C ALA A 202 4.81 -12.70 -1.66
N ALA A 203 4.92 -13.62 -0.68
CA ALA A 203 5.34 -15.00 -0.90
C ALA A 203 4.40 -15.79 -1.84
N HIS A 204 3.11 -15.45 -1.90
CA HIS A 204 2.08 -16.21 -2.63
C HIS A 204 1.71 -15.60 -4.00
N ARG A 205 2.55 -14.71 -4.56
CA ARG A 205 2.23 -13.97 -5.79
C ARG A 205 2.72 -14.62 -7.07
N THR A 206 1.93 -14.43 -8.12
CA THR A 206 2.23 -14.84 -9.51
C THR A 206 2.85 -13.73 -10.36
N CYS A 207 2.58 -12.45 -10.09
CA CYS A 207 3.17 -11.33 -10.84
C CYS A 207 4.27 -10.63 -10.01
N ARG A 208 5.54 -10.85 -10.39
CA ARG A 208 6.74 -10.25 -9.76
C ARG A 208 7.53 -9.33 -10.71
N VAL A 209 6.96 -9.03 -11.88
CA VAL A 209 7.70 -8.45 -13.00
C VAL A 209 7.41 -6.97 -13.22
N HIS A 210 6.55 -6.37 -12.39
CA HIS A 210 6.11 -5.00 -12.54
C HIS A 210 6.30 -4.19 -11.26
N ASP A 211 6.84 -2.99 -11.42
CA ASP A 211 7.02 -1.96 -10.39
C ASP A 211 6.21 -0.70 -10.73
N VAL A 212 6.11 0.21 -9.76
CA VAL A 212 5.37 1.47 -9.91
C VAL A 212 6.36 2.62 -10.08
N ARG A 213 6.33 3.29 -11.22
CA ARG A 213 7.05 4.56 -11.41
C ARG A 213 6.16 5.74 -11.10
N LEU A 214 6.64 6.63 -10.24
CA LEU A 214 5.94 7.86 -9.92
C LEU A 214 5.84 8.78 -11.15
N GLY A 215 4.67 9.42 -11.27
CA GLY A 215 4.41 10.43 -12.29
C GLY A 215 5.02 11.78 -11.91
N LEU A 216 5.33 12.59 -12.92
CA LEU A 216 5.86 13.94 -12.73
C LEU A 216 4.89 14.83 -11.94
N GLU A 217 3.56 14.64 -12.09
CA GLU A 217 2.51 15.35 -11.34
C GLU A 217 2.64 15.21 -9.82
N SER A 218 3.28 14.14 -9.33
CA SER A 218 3.46 13.93 -7.88
C SER A 218 4.42 14.96 -7.26
N VAL A 219 5.24 15.64 -8.05
CA VAL A 219 6.25 16.59 -7.56
C VAL A 219 5.58 17.90 -7.19
N LYS A 220 5.66 18.29 -5.91
CA LYS A 220 5.16 19.58 -5.46
C LYS A 220 5.76 20.74 -6.28
N GLY A 221 4.90 21.65 -6.71
CA GLY A 221 5.29 22.81 -7.52
C GLY A 221 5.31 22.56 -9.02
N LEU A 222 5.05 21.33 -9.47
CA LEU A 222 4.81 21.00 -10.88
C LEU A 222 3.30 20.83 -11.11
N GLY A 223 2.72 21.62 -12.00
CA GLY A 223 1.31 21.49 -12.38
C GLY A 223 1.06 20.37 -13.40
N ASP A 224 -0.20 19.92 -13.52
CA ASP A 224 -0.62 18.92 -14.52
C ASP A 224 -0.27 19.35 -15.96
N ALA A 225 -0.48 20.63 -16.30
CA ALA A 225 -0.11 21.17 -17.60
C ALA A 225 1.41 21.14 -17.86
N GLU A 226 2.23 21.44 -16.84
CA GLU A 226 3.69 21.43 -16.94
C GLU A 226 4.22 19.99 -17.05
N ALA A 227 3.64 19.05 -16.30
CA ALA A 227 3.98 17.63 -16.38
C ALA A 227 3.68 17.05 -17.77
N LYS A 228 2.51 17.37 -18.35
CA LYS A 228 2.15 16.97 -19.73
C LYS A 228 3.07 17.61 -20.77
N ALA A 229 3.39 18.90 -20.62
CA ALA A 229 4.30 19.60 -21.53
C ALA A 229 5.68 18.94 -21.57
N ILE A 230 6.23 18.50 -20.43
CA ILE A 230 7.52 17.77 -20.39
C ILE A 230 7.45 16.48 -21.24
N VAL A 231 6.37 15.72 -21.10
CA VAL A 231 6.18 14.46 -21.85
C VAL A 231 6.01 14.72 -23.34
N GLU A 232 5.28 15.77 -23.72
CA GLU A 232 5.12 16.18 -25.13
C GLU A 232 6.46 16.64 -25.74
N GLU A 233 7.23 17.45 -25.01
CA GLU A 233 8.55 17.91 -25.45
C GLU A 233 9.58 16.78 -25.55
N ARG A 234 9.47 15.76 -24.68
CA ARG A 234 10.22 14.50 -24.81
C ARG A 234 9.83 13.74 -26.07
N GLY A 235 8.53 13.68 -26.38
CA GLY A 235 8.02 13.04 -27.59
C GLY A 235 8.47 13.72 -28.89
N ARG A 236 8.55 15.05 -28.89
CA ARG A 236 9.00 15.85 -30.05
C ARG A 236 10.51 15.90 -30.23
N GLY A 237 11.24 16.16 -29.14
CA GLY A 237 12.68 16.42 -29.16
C GLY A 237 13.56 15.22 -28.78
N GLY A 238 12.96 14.06 -28.52
CA GLY A 238 13.66 12.87 -28.03
C GLY A 238 14.03 12.96 -26.54
N PRO A 239 14.72 11.92 -26.01
CA PRO A 239 15.11 11.87 -24.59
C PRO A 239 16.05 13.03 -24.22
N PHE A 240 15.95 13.48 -22.98
CA PHE A 240 16.83 14.51 -22.42
C PHE A 240 18.22 13.95 -22.19
N ARG A 241 19.25 14.71 -22.58
CA ARG A 241 20.66 14.28 -22.48
C ARG A 241 21.33 14.67 -21.16
N GLY A 242 20.75 15.60 -20.42
CA GLY A 242 21.27 16.07 -19.14
C GLY A 242 20.41 17.17 -18.55
N PHE A 243 20.86 17.70 -17.41
CA PHE A 243 20.12 18.71 -16.64
C PHE A 243 19.93 20.03 -17.40
N ASP A 244 20.96 20.54 -18.07
CA ASP A 244 20.87 21.82 -18.79
C ASP A 244 19.98 21.72 -20.04
N ASP A 245 20.05 20.59 -20.76
CA ASP A 245 19.17 20.30 -21.91
C ASP A 245 17.71 20.28 -21.48
N PHE A 246 17.42 19.64 -20.34
CA PHE A 246 16.09 19.66 -19.75
C PHE A 246 15.65 21.07 -19.37
N ALA A 247 16.48 21.84 -18.67
CA ALA A 247 16.12 23.20 -18.22
C ALA A 247 15.88 24.16 -19.41
N ALA A 248 16.62 24.01 -20.50
CA ALA A 248 16.46 24.81 -21.71
C ALA A 248 15.18 24.47 -22.48
N ARG A 249 14.79 23.19 -22.53
CA ARG A 249 13.62 22.69 -23.29
C ARG A 249 12.31 22.79 -22.50
N ALA A 250 12.33 22.44 -21.21
CA ALA A 250 11.11 22.25 -20.42
C ALA A 250 10.45 23.56 -19.96
N GLY A 251 11.16 24.69 -19.96
CA GLY A 251 10.55 25.98 -19.62
C GLY A 251 10.01 26.07 -18.19
N LEU A 252 10.54 25.32 -17.24
CA LEU A 252 9.99 25.25 -15.88
C LEU A 252 10.43 26.42 -14.98
N LYS A 253 9.63 26.67 -13.95
CA LYS A 253 9.96 27.59 -12.83
C LYS A 253 11.12 27.03 -11.99
N GLU A 254 11.86 27.92 -11.34
CA GLU A 254 12.98 27.57 -10.45
C GLU A 254 12.59 26.54 -9.38
N GLU A 255 11.42 26.74 -8.74
CA GLU A 255 10.95 25.85 -7.69
C GLU A 255 10.73 24.41 -8.17
N ALA A 256 10.12 24.24 -9.35
CA ALA A 256 9.86 22.93 -9.96
C ALA A 256 11.17 22.23 -10.36
N LEU A 257 12.11 22.95 -10.99
CA LEU A 257 13.44 22.42 -11.34
C LEU A 257 14.20 21.94 -10.11
N ARG A 258 14.19 22.75 -9.04
CA ARG A 258 14.84 22.41 -7.77
C ARG A 258 14.20 21.18 -7.15
N ASN A 259 12.87 21.08 -7.15
CA ASN A 259 12.16 19.94 -6.56
C ASN A 259 12.41 18.64 -7.35
N LEU A 260 12.44 18.69 -8.68
CA LEU A 260 12.82 17.54 -9.52
C LEU A 260 14.26 17.06 -9.23
N ALA A 261 15.20 17.99 -9.08
CA ALA A 261 16.57 17.67 -8.69
C ALA A 261 16.66 17.05 -7.29
N LEU A 262 15.87 17.54 -6.33
CA LEU A 262 15.85 17.00 -4.96
C LEU A 262 15.30 15.58 -4.89
N VAL A 263 14.26 15.26 -5.65
CA VAL A 263 13.61 13.93 -5.65
C VAL A 263 14.42 12.90 -6.45
N GLY A 264 15.34 13.36 -7.31
CA GLY A 264 16.23 12.48 -8.08
C GLY A 264 15.77 12.21 -9.51
N ALA A 265 14.99 13.11 -10.09
CA ALA A 265 14.53 12.99 -11.47
C ALA A 265 15.64 12.88 -12.52
N PHE A 266 16.87 13.24 -12.12
CA PHE A 266 18.07 13.31 -12.95
C PHE A 266 19.15 12.31 -12.51
N ASP A 267 18.87 11.39 -11.57
CA ASP A 267 19.87 10.47 -11.02
C ASP A 267 20.51 9.60 -12.11
N ARG A 268 19.82 9.33 -13.22
CA ARG A 268 20.33 8.58 -14.38
C ARG A 268 21.53 9.26 -15.06
N PHE A 269 21.65 10.57 -14.95
CA PHE A 269 22.78 11.32 -15.52
C PHE A 269 24.06 11.23 -14.66
N GLY A 270 23.98 10.64 -13.47
CA GLY A 270 25.14 10.42 -12.59
C GLY A 270 25.61 11.66 -11.82
N GLU A 271 24.92 12.80 -11.96
CA GLU A 271 25.25 14.02 -11.23
C GLU A 271 24.68 14.00 -9.80
N PRO A 272 25.46 14.40 -8.78
CA PRO A 272 24.96 14.43 -7.41
C PRO A 272 23.88 15.50 -7.26
N ARG A 273 22.76 15.14 -6.62
CA ARG A 273 21.59 16.03 -6.46
C ARG A 273 21.95 17.42 -5.90
N ARG A 274 22.89 17.55 -4.95
CA ARG A 274 23.30 18.88 -4.41
C ARG A 274 23.99 19.76 -5.46
N ALA A 275 24.77 19.18 -6.37
CA ALA A 275 25.37 19.92 -7.47
C ALA A 275 24.30 20.43 -8.44
N LEU A 276 23.28 19.60 -8.72
CA LEU A 276 22.13 20.03 -9.52
C LEU A 276 21.38 21.18 -8.87
N LEU A 277 21.23 21.22 -7.55
CA LEU A 277 20.61 22.36 -6.85
C LEU A 277 21.41 23.64 -6.99
N TRP A 278 22.75 23.55 -6.90
CA TRP A 278 23.63 24.69 -7.10
C TRP A 278 23.41 25.31 -8.49
N ARG A 279 23.30 24.44 -9.50
CA ARG A 279 23.12 24.82 -10.90
C ARG A 279 21.68 25.18 -11.27
N ALA A 280 20.68 24.74 -10.50
CA ALA A 280 19.26 24.94 -10.81
C ALA A 280 18.88 26.42 -10.97
N ARG A 281 19.47 27.30 -10.15
CA ARG A 281 19.25 28.75 -10.25
C ARG A 281 19.80 29.32 -11.55
N ASP A 282 21.01 28.93 -11.94
CA ASP A 282 21.63 29.40 -13.17
C ASP A 282 20.93 28.82 -14.41
N ALA A 283 20.56 27.54 -14.37
CA ALA A 283 19.79 26.88 -15.42
C ALA A 283 18.38 27.48 -15.60
N HIS A 284 17.76 27.97 -14.51
CA HIS A 284 16.49 28.70 -14.62
C HIS A 284 16.66 30.05 -15.34
N ARG A 285 17.79 30.74 -15.20
CA ARG A 285 18.06 32.02 -15.90
C ARG A 285 18.17 31.86 -17.41
N THR A 286 18.52 30.66 -17.87
CA THR A 286 18.59 30.28 -19.29
C THR A 286 17.30 29.66 -19.81
N SER A 287 16.32 29.38 -18.94
CA SER A 287 15.03 28.80 -19.31
C SER A 287 14.13 29.82 -20.04
N PRO A 288 13.31 29.37 -21.02
CA PRO A 288 12.31 30.21 -21.71
C PRO A 288 11.37 31.00 -20.79
N SER A 289 11.15 30.51 -19.57
CA SER A 289 10.25 31.14 -18.57
C SER A 289 10.85 32.33 -17.82
N TYR A 290 12.15 32.62 -18.01
CA TYR A 290 12.80 33.74 -17.35
C TYR A 290 12.68 35.03 -18.16
N ALA A 291 12.07 36.06 -17.57
CA ALA A 291 11.62 37.28 -18.26
C ALA A 291 12.73 38.16 -18.87
N ARG A 292 13.99 38.00 -18.45
CA ARG A 292 15.15 38.67 -19.08
C ARG A 292 16.15 37.62 -19.50
N ARG A 293 16.22 37.28 -20.78
CA ARG A 293 17.31 36.45 -21.33
C ARG A 293 18.65 37.11 -21.01
N ALA A 294 19.32 36.61 -19.97
CA ALA A 294 20.69 36.98 -19.69
C ALA A 294 21.59 36.22 -20.67
N LEU A 295 22.73 36.81 -21.04
CA LEU A 295 23.80 36.07 -21.71
C LEU A 295 24.10 34.80 -20.89
N ALA A 296 24.25 33.67 -21.58
CA ALA A 296 24.61 32.40 -20.95
C ALA A 296 25.98 32.56 -20.29
N LEU A 297 25.98 32.85 -18.99
CA LEU A 297 27.16 32.72 -18.17
C LEU A 297 27.50 31.23 -18.11
N PRO A 298 28.78 30.84 -18.23
CA PRO A 298 29.16 29.44 -18.10
C PRO A 298 28.66 28.93 -16.74
N THR A 299 28.01 27.76 -16.78
CA THR A 299 27.52 27.08 -15.58
C THR A 299 28.69 26.91 -14.62
N THR A 300 28.59 27.52 -13.44
CA THR A 300 29.63 27.35 -12.43
C THR A 300 29.63 25.90 -11.96
N GLU A 301 30.78 25.25 -11.98
CA GLU A 301 30.93 23.92 -11.40
C GLU A 301 30.62 24.01 -9.91
N ALA A 302 29.73 23.12 -9.44
CA ALA A 302 29.42 23.06 -8.04
C ALA A 302 30.66 22.63 -7.26
N PRO A 303 30.95 23.23 -6.09
CA PRO A 303 32.01 22.73 -5.22
C PRO A 303 31.73 21.28 -4.81
N ALA A 304 32.75 20.56 -4.36
CA ALA A 304 32.59 19.20 -3.85
C ALA A 304 31.68 19.21 -2.60
N LEU A 305 30.40 18.91 -2.80
CA LEU A 305 29.38 18.84 -1.75
C LEU A 305 29.19 17.39 -1.31
N PRO A 306 28.96 17.13 -0.01
CA PRO A 306 28.70 15.77 0.46
C PRO A 306 27.44 15.21 -0.22
N ALA A 307 27.44 13.91 -0.54
CA ALA A 307 26.25 13.25 -1.08
C ALA A 307 25.09 13.27 -0.08
N LEU A 308 23.85 13.19 -0.57
CA LEU A 308 22.69 13.05 0.31
C LEU A 308 22.66 11.65 0.91
N GLY A 309 22.60 11.60 2.23
CA GLY A 309 22.34 10.37 2.98
C GLY A 309 20.90 9.88 2.76
N GLU A 310 20.66 8.61 3.06
CA GLU A 310 19.36 7.96 2.85
C GLU A 310 18.23 8.62 3.67
N GLN A 311 18.51 9.00 4.92
CA GLN A 311 17.56 9.73 5.77
C GLN A 311 17.14 11.08 5.16
N GLU A 312 18.10 11.81 4.58
CA GLU A 312 17.80 13.08 3.90
C GLU A 312 16.96 12.86 2.64
N ARG A 313 17.24 11.80 1.86
CA ARG A 313 16.47 11.44 0.67
C ARG A 313 15.01 11.13 1.03
N THR A 314 14.79 10.26 2.02
CA THR A 314 13.45 9.96 2.51
C THR A 314 12.75 11.23 3.01
N ALA A 315 13.47 12.14 3.69
CA ALA A 315 12.90 13.41 4.11
C ALA A 315 12.42 14.29 2.95
N LEU A 316 13.17 14.29 1.85
CA LEU A 316 12.80 15.03 0.64
C LEU A 316 11.60 14.40 -0.05
N ASP A 317 11.52 13.08 -0.13
CA ASP A 317 10.37 12.37 -0.69
C ASP A 317 9.08 12.77 0.05
N TYR A 318 9.06 12.66 1.38
CA TYR A 318 7.88 13.05 2.18
C TYR A 318 7.51 14.53 2.00
N ARG A 319 8.50 15.41 1.84
CA ARG A 319 8.28 16.86 1.72
C ARG A 319 7.81 17.29 0.33
N ILE A 320 8.28 16.62 -0.72
CA ILE A 320 8.09 17.03 -2.12
C ILE A 320 7.04 16.18 -2.81
N THR A 321 7.17 14.86 -2.80
CA THR A 321 6.20 13.96 -3.45
C THR A 321 5.09 13.52 -2.50
N GLY A 322 5.38 13.52 -1.19
CA GLY A 322 4.50 12.90 -0.19
C GLY A 322 4.44 11.38 -0.30
N ILE A 323 5.27 10.78 -1.15
CA ILE A 323 5.32 9.34 -1.43
C ILE A 323 6.78 8.89 -1.25
N PRO A 324 7.09 8.09 -0.21
CA PRO A 324 8.44 7.61 0.03
C PRO A 324 8.84 6.59 -1.03
N THR A 325 9.98 6.81 -1.69
CA THR A 325 10.60 5.84 -2.62
C THR A 325 11.59 4.93 -1.88
N GLY A 326 12.27 5.45 -0.85
CA GLY A 326 13.17 4.70 0.04
C GLY A 326 12.49 3.98 1.23
N PRO A 327 13.25 3.60 2.27
CA PRO A 327 12.72 2.90 3.44
C PRO A 327 11.62 3.66 4.16
N GLN A 328 10.76 2.92 4.86
CA GLN A 328 9.72 3.48 5.72
C GLN A 328 10.37 4.25 6.89
N VAL A 329 9.74 5.34 7.37
CA VAL A 329 10.38 6.27 8.33
C VAL A 329 10.80 5.61 9.64
N MET A 330 10.04 4.63 10.12
CA MET A 330 10.34 3.92 11.38
C MET A 330 11.59 3.05 11.27
N HIS A 331 12.00 2.67 10.04
CA HIS A 331 13.24 1.93 9.80
C HIS A 331 14.47 2.64 10.40
N PHE A 332 14.57 3.96 10.27
CA PHE A 332 15.69 4.75 10.82
C PHE A 332 15.72 4.79 12.35
N TYR A 333 14.59 4.47 13.01
CA TYR A 333 14.48 4.43 14.46
C TYR A 333 14.48 2.99 15.00
N ARG A 334 14.52 1.97 14.14
CA ARG A 334 14.36 0.56 14.48
C ARG A 334 15.35 0.08 15.53
N ASP A 335 16.63 0.41 15.37
CA ASP A 335 17.69 -0.01 16.29
C ASP A 335 17.47 0.57 17.70
N ASP A 336 17.04 1.82 17.78
CA ASP A 336 16.77 2.47 19.05
C ASP A 336 15.50 1.95 19.72
N LEU A 337 14.45 1.71 18.92
CA LEU A 337 13.20 1.13 19.38
C LEU A 337 13.39 -0.31 19.87
N GLN A 338 14.23 -1.10 19.18
CA GLN A 338 14.54 -2.47 19.60
C GLN A 338 15.29 -2.50 20.93
N ARG A 339 16.24 -1.59 21.17
CA ARG A 339 16.91 -1.47 22.48
C ARG A 339 15.95 -1.14 23.61
N ARG A 340 14.84 -0.46 23.31
CA ARG A 340 13.76 -0.13 24.27
C ARG A 340 12.71 -1.24 24.43
N GLY A 341 12.87 -2.38 23.74
CA GLY A 341 11.92 -3.50 23.78
C GLY A 341 10.62 -3.24 23.03
N VAL A 342 10.63 -2.34 22.04
CA VAL A 342 9.47 -2.07 21.18
C VAL A 342 9.39 -3.14 20.09
N LEU A 343 8.24 -3.79 19.96
CA LEU A 343 7.98 -4.83 18.98
C LEU A 343 7.64 -4.25 17.61
N ARG A 344 7.82 -5.05 16.56
CA ARG A 344 7.31 -4.76 15.21
C ARG A 344 5.86 -5.21 15.09
N ALA A 345 5.12 -4.63 14.15
CA ALA A 345 3.73 -4.98 13.89
C ALA A 345 3.58 -6.46 13.49
N CYS A 346 4.52 -7.00 12.71
CA CYS A 346 4.50 -8.42 12.34
C CYS A 346 4.76 -9.38 13.52
N ASP A 347 5.53 -8.94 14.52
CA ASP A 347 5.85 -9.78 15.69
C ASP A 347 4.65 -9.89 16.65
N LEU A 348 3.67 -8.99 16.58
CA LEU A 348 2.51 -9.00 17.49
C LEU A 348 1.68 -10.29 17.41
N ALA A 349 1.71 -10.98 16.28
CA ALA A 349 1.01 -12.26 16.10
C ALA A 349 1.62 -13.40 16.92
N ASP A 350 2.91 -13.31 17.26
CA ASP A 350 3.63 -14.34 18.01
C ASP A 350 3.45 -14.20 19.54
N HIS A 351 2.81 -13.10 20.01
CA HIS A 351 2.61 -12.80 21.43
C HIS A 351 1.24 -13.22 21.97
N ARG A 352 1.16 -13.42 23.29
CA ARG A 352 -0.04 -13.95 23.95
C ARG A 352 -1.06 -12.85 24.27
N HIS A 353 -2.33 -13.22 24.25
CA HIS A 353 -3.40 -12.36 24.72
C HIS A 353 -3.18 -11.92 26.18
N GLY A 354 -3.34 -10.63 26.45
CA GLY A 354 -3.18 -10.01 27.76
C GLY A 354 -1.75 -9.59 28.12
N GLU A 355 -0.75 -9.96 27.31
CA GLU A 355 0.64 -9.59 27.53
C GLU A 355 0.85 -8.08 27.38
N LEU A 356 1.74 -7.50 28.20
CA LEU A 356 2.13 -6.10 28.09
C LEU A 356 3.18 -5.93 27.00
N VAL A 357 2.81 -5.22 25.95
CA VAL A 357 3.66 -4.98 24.77
C VAL A 357 3.91 -3.49 24.56
N HIS A 358 5.04 -3.18 23.94
CA HIS A 358 5.37 -1.85 23.46
C HIS A 358 5.39 -1.87 21.94
N ILE A 359 4.67 -0.97 21.30
CA ILE A 359 4.65 -0.80 19.85
C ILE A 359 4.96 0.66 19.51
N ALA A 360 5.50 0.92 18.33
CA ALA A 360 5.71 2.28 17.85
C ALA A 360 5.43 2.35 16.36
N GLY A 361 4.90 3.49 15.91
CA GLY A 361 4.64 3.70 14.49
C GLY A 361 4.23 5.12 14.17
N ALA A 362 4.27 5.44 12.88
CA ALA A 362 3.68 6.65 12.35
C ALA A 362 2.15 6.55 12.41
N VAL A 363 1.49 7.62 12.83
CA VAL A 363 0.04 7.65 12.95
C VAL A 363 -0.59 7.77 11.56
N VAL A 364 -1.41 6.78 11.19
CA VAL A 364 -2.08 6.72 9.88
C VAL A 364 -3.49 7.31 9.97
N VAL A 365 -4.34 6.75 10.82
CA VAL A 365 -5.74 7.15 10.99
C VAL A 365 -6.09 7.24 12.47
N LYS A 366 -6.85 8.28 12.83
CA LYS A 366 -7.48 8.48 14.15
C LYS A 366 -8.99 8.48 13.94
N GLN A 367 -9.71 7.62 14.66
CA GLN A 367 -11.17 7.54 14.59
C GLN A 367 -11.77 7.72 15.98
N HIS A 368 -12.76 8.62 16.08
CA HIS A 368 -13.52 8.83 17.31
C HIS A 368 -15.03 8.63 17.04
N PRO A 369 -15.47 7.39 16.74
CA PRO A 369 -16.87 7.13 16.44
C PRO A 369 -17.77 7.41 17.65
N GLU A 370 -18.85 8.16 17.44
CA GLU A 370 -19.82 8.53 18.49
C GLU A 370 -20.45 7.29 19.16
N THR A 371 -20.58 6.20 18.42
CA THR A 371 -21.19 4.94 18.88
C THR A 371 -20.31 4.14 19.84
N ALA A 372 -19.03 4.46 19.97
CA ALA A 372 -18.08 3.66 20.75
C ALA A 372 -17.94 4.12 22.21
N LYS A 373 -18.94 4.80 22.79
CA LYS A 373 -18.92 5.25 24.20
C LYS A 373 -17.63 6.03 24.58
N GLY A 374 -17.09 6.81 23.64
CA GLY A 374 -15.87 7.62 23.82
C GLY A 374 -14.55 6.87 23.69
N HIS A 375 -14.55 5.63 23.19
CA HIS A 375 -13.32 4.94 22.80
C HIS A 375 -12.75 5.51 21.50
N VAL A 376 -11.42 5.59 21.42
CA VAL A 376 -10.69 6.08 20.24
C VAL A 376 -9.91 4.93 19.62
N PHE A 377 -10.00 4.81 18.29
CA PHE A 377 -9.25 3.85 17.52
C PHE A 377 -8.14 4.55 16.76
N LEU A 378 -6.95 3.95 16.77
CA LEU A 378 -5.76 4.50 16.17
C LEU A 378 -5.04 3.39 15.41
N SER A 379 -4.67 3.66 14.15
CA SER A 379 -3.82 2.76 13.38
C SER A 379 -2.43 3.37 13.25
N LEU A 380 -1.42 2.58 13.65
CA LEU A 380 -0.01 2.92 13.58
C LEU A 380 0.65 2.09 12.48
N GLU A 381 1.54 2.69 11.71
CA GLU A 381 2.31 2.01 10.66
C GLU A 381 3.80 2.02 11.00
N ASP A 382 4.41 0.85 10.92
CA ASP A 382 5.85 0.64 10.98
C ASP A 382 6.37 0.06 9.66
N GLU A 383 7.66 -0.27 9.61
CA GLU A 383 8.30 -0.82 8.42
C GLU A 383 7.77 -2.21 8.03
N THR A 384 7.10 -2.90 8.94
CA THR A 384 6.61 -4.27 8.76
C THR A 384 5.10 -4.38 8.54
N GLY A 385 4.32 -3.35 8.91
CA GLY A 385 2.88 -3.42 8.77
C GLY A 385 2.13 -2.36 9.56
N MET A 386 0.87 -2.65 9.81
CA MET A 386 -0.03 -1.80 10.59
C MET A 386 -0.40 -2.49 11.90
N ALA A 387 -0.37 -1.72 12.99
CA ALA A 387 -0.83 -2.13 14.31
C ALA A 387 -2.06 -1.29 14.71
N ASN A 388 -3.11 -1.96 15.18
CA ASN A 388 -4.32 -1.30 15.65
C ASN A 388 -4.26 -1.06 17.16
N VAL A 389 -4.70 0.11 17.59
CA VAL A 389 -4.63 0.56 18.98
C VAL A 389 -5.99 1.05 19.42
N ILE A 390 -6.42 0.60 20.59
CA ILE A 390 -7.66 1.03 21.25
C ILE A 390 -7.29 1.87 22.46
N ILE A 391 -7.83 3.09 22.52
CA ILE A 391 -7.59 4.03 23.61
C ILE A 391 -8.90 4.24 24.37
N ARG A 392 -8.87 4.03 25.69
CA ARG A 392 -10.02 4.27 26.57
C ARG A 392 -10.23 5.78 26.79
N PRO A 393 -11.47 6.24 27.08
CA PRO A 393 -11.77 7.65 27.30
C PRO A 393 -10.84 8.34 28.31
N ALA A 394 -10.55 7.68 29.45
CA ALA A 394 -9.68 8.22 30.49
C ALA A 394 -8.22 8.40 30.02
N THR A 395 -7.69 7.43 29.25
CA THR A 395 -6.35 7.52 28.67
C THR A 395 -6.31 8.61 27.59
N TYR A 396 -7.37 8.70 26.77
CA TYR A 396 -7.46 9.71 25.71
C TYR A 396 -7.42 11.13 26.27
N GLN A 397 -8.23 11.44 27.29
CA GLN A 397 -8.24 12.76 27.93
C GLN A 397 -6.86 13.16 28.48
N ARG A 398 -6.12 12.20 29.06
CA ARG A 398 -4.78 12.44 29.60
C ARG A 398 -3.74 12.73 28.51
N TYR A 399 -3.80 12.02 27.39
CA TYR A 399 -2.77 12.06 26.33
C TYR A 399 -3.22 12.77 25.05
N LYS A 400 -4.35 13.50 25.09
CA LYS A 400 -4.90 14.24 23.94
C LYS A 400 -3.85 15.13 23.27
N ARG A 401 -3.06 15.86 24.07
CA ARG A 401 -2.02 16.76 23.55
C ARG A 401 -0.96 16.02 22.74
N VAL A 402 -0.52 14.84 23.20
CA VAL A 402 0.48 14.03 22.50
C VAL A 402 -0.09 13.49 21.18
N LEU A 403 -1.34 13.04 21.21
CA LEU A 403 -2.03 12.56 20.01
C LEU A 403 -2.24 13.66 18.98
N ASP A 404 -2.49 14.91 19.38
CA ASP A 404 -2.69 16.03 18.46
C ASP A 404 -1.36 16.57 17.89
N SER A 405 -0.29 16.60 18.68
CA SER A 405 0.97 17.25 18.27
C SER A 405 1.96 16.35 17.53
N GLU A 406 1.94 15.04 17.78
CA GLU A 406 2.98 14.13 17.28
C GLU A 406 2.46 13.25 16.13
N SER A 407 3.25 13.15 15.06
CA SER A 407 2.94 12.30 13.90
C SER A 407 3.37 10.84 14.09
N ALA A 408 4.16 10.54 15.11
CA ALA A 408 4.51 9.17 15.51
C ALA A 408 4.48 9.04 17.03
N ILE A 409 4.10 7.87 17.50
CA ILE A 409 3.95 7.59 18.92
C ILE A 409 4.46 6.20 19.27
N VAL A 410 4.88 6.06 20.53
CA VAL A 410 5.15 4.80 21.19
C VAL A 410 4.00 4.50 22.13
N VAL A 411 3.43 3.30 22.02
CA VAL A 411 2.29 2.85 22.81
C VAL A 411 2.71 1.68 23.67
N ALA A 412 2.53 1.80 24.98
CA ALA A 412 2.61 0.68 25.92
C ALA A 412 1.18 0.23 26.27
N GLY A 413 0.88 -1.04 26.09
CA GLY A 413 -0.48 -1.54 26.27
C GLY A 413 -0.57 -3.03 26.44
N ALA A 414 -1.78 -3.51 26.73
CA ALA A 414 -2.04 -4.95 26.77
C ALA A 414 -2.49 -5.41 25.38
N LEU A 415 -1.90 -6.50 24.88
CA LEU A 415 -2.28 -7.10 23.60
C LEU A 415 -3.64 -7.78 23.71
N GLN A 416 -4.56 -7.45 22.81
CA GLN A 416 -5.88 -8.04 22.70
C GLN A 416 -6.02 -8.75 21.35
N THR A 417 -6.26 -10.05 21.39
CA THR A 417 -6.48 -10.88 20.20
C THR A 417 -7.89 -11.44 20.35
N VAL A 418 -8.83 -10.90 19.58
CA VAL A 418 -10.25 -11.28 19.62
C VAL A 418 -10.67 -11.61 18.19
N ASP A 419 -11.21 -12.81 17.97
CA ASP A 419 -11.68 -13.28 16.65
C ASP A 419 -10.65 -13.11 15.52
N GLY A 420 -9.35 -13.29 15.84
CA GLY A 420 -8.24 -13.13 14.90
C GLY A 420 -7.78 -11.70 14.66
N VAL A 421 -8.45 -10.69 15.24
CA VAL A 421 -8.03 -9.29 15.18
C VAL A 421 -7.10 -8.98 16.34
N ILE A 422 -5.88 -8.56 16.01
CA ILE A 422 -4.87 -8.12 16.98
C ILE A 422 -5.00 -6.61 17.17
N SER A 423 -5.16 -6.19 18.42
CA SER A 423 -5.24 -4.78 18.82
C SER A 423 -4.50 -4.57 20.13
N VAL A 424 -3.94 -3.38 20.35
CA VAL A 424 -3.25 -3.04 21.59
C VAL A 424 -4.09 -2.06 22.38
N LEU A 425 -4.46 -2.42 23.61
CA LEU A 425 -5.17 -1.54 24.52
C LEU A 425 -4.17 -0.60 25.20
N ALA A 426 -4.17 0.67 24.79
CA ALA A 426 -3.22 1.67 25.24
C ALA A 426 -3.36 2.01 26.73
N LYS A 427 -2.26 1.89 27.47
CA LYS A 427 -2.11 2.34 28.86
C LYS A 427 -1.23 3.59 28.97
N ARG A 428 -0.13 3.64 28.20
CA ARG A 428 0.78 4.78 28.13
C ARG A 428 1.06 5.14 26.67
N LEU A 429 1.11 6.43 26.39
CA LEU A 429 1.36 7.00 25.07
C LEU A 429 2.49 8.01 25.20
N ASP A 430 3.59 7.78 24.49
CA ASP A 430 4.77 8.63 24.49
C ASP A 430 5.02 9.13 23.05
N GLY A 431 5.28 10.43 22.89
CA GLY A 431 5.50 11.03 21.58
C GLY A 431 6.87 10.67 21.01
N LEU A 432 6.94 10.36 19.71
CA LEU A 432 8.20 10.16 19.00
C LEU A 432 8.40 11.27 17.96
N ARG A 433 9.39 12.14 18.21
CA ARG A 433 9.73 13.22 17.29
C ARG A 433 10.47 12.68 16.07
N LEU A 434 9.76 12.63 14.95
CA LEU A 434 10.32 12.26 13.66
C LEU A 434 11.16 13.39 13.06
N PHE A 435 12.19 13.03 12.28
CA PHE A 435 12.95 13.97 11.45
C PHE A 435 12.13 14.54 10.29
N VAL A 436 11.00 13.91 9.96
CA VAL A 436 10.04 14.32 8.93
C VAL A 436 8.73 14.75 9.54
N LYS A 437 8.13 15.80 8.97
CA LYS A 437 6.74 16.17 9.25
C LYS A 437 5.82 15.35 8.36
N ILE A 438 5.18 14.33 8.94
CA ILE A 438 4.11 13.59 8.27
C ILE A 438 2.81 14.32 8.59
N ALA A 439 2.08 14.74 7.56
CA ALA A 439 0.73 15.27 7.73
C ALA A 439 -0.19 14.13 8.17
N ALA A 440 -0.45 14.04 9.48
CA ALA A 440 -1.50 13.17 9.99
C ALA A 440 -2.85 13.73 9.51
N ARG A 441 -3.69 12.92 8.87
CA ARG A 441 -5.05 13.34 8.53
C ARG A 441 -5.85 13.53 9.83
N GLU A 442 -6.56 14.64 9.92
CA GLU A 442 -7.28 15.08 11.11
C GLU A 442 -8.47 14.17 11.44
N TRP A 443 -8.92 14.29 12.69
CA TRP A 443 -10.04 13.60 13.33
C TRP A 443 -11.25 13.43 12.41
N GLN A 444 -11.74 12.19 12.29
CA GLN A 444 -13.08 11.88 11.77
C GLN A 444 -13.89 11.08 12.79
#